data_AF-A0A1H7EEG4-F1
#
_entry.id   AF-A0A1H7EEG4-F1
#
_cell.length_a   1.000
_cell.length_b   1.000
_cell.length_c   1.000
_cell.angle_alpha   90.00
_cell.angle_beta   90.00
_cell.angle_gamma   90.00
#
_symmetry.space_group_name_H-M   'P 1'
#
loop_
_entity.id
_entity.type
_entity.pdbx_description
1 polymer ?
#
loop_
_entity_poly.entity_id
_entity_poly.type
_entity_poly.pdbx_seq_one_letter_code
_entity_poly.pdbx_strand_id
1 'polypeptide(L)'
;MRGARLRLCAACLLLCAFCAPPAFANGSMQCEGVPYSAEIQFRLSTGELTELIVARTNGANTASERFTLRQRFVDHERQVMRIEGAGLDHPAHKATLNASKTRGTLTYRGAQYRLRCDWSEAG
;
A
#
# COMPACT_ATOMS: atom_id res chain seq x y z
N MET A 1 -15.13 42.70 43.96
CA MET A 1 -15.65 42.06 42.73
C MET A 1 -14.84 42.55 41.54
N ARG A 2 -14.40 41.62 40.66
CA ARG A 2 -13.57 41.82 39.45
C ARG A 2 -12.12 42.23 39.77
N GLY A 3 -11.05 41.59 39.34
CA GLY A 3 -10.83 40.43 38.48
C GLY A 3 -9.32 40.43 38.22
N ALA A 4 -8.58 39.42 38.68
CA ALA A 4 -7.16 39.31 38.42
C ALA A 4 -6.92 38.03 37.62
N ARG A 5 -6.45 38.24 36.40
CA ARG A 5 -6.37 37.29 35.29
C ARG A 5 -5.37 36.18 35.62
N LEU A 6 -5.83 34.92 35.54
CA LEU A 6 -4.97 33.74 35.48
C LEU A 6 -4.09 33.85 34.21
N ARG A 7 -2.84 34.25 34.38
CA ARG A 7 -1.77 34.03 33.39
C ARG A 7 -1.26 32.61 33.58
N LEU A 8 -1.92 31.62 32.98
CA LEU A 8 -1.38 30.25 32.91
C LEU A 8 -1.01 29.91 31.47
N CYS A 9 0.31 29.90 31.25
CA CYS A 9 1.03 28.88 30.48
C CYS A 9 0.67 28.68 29.00
N ALA A 10 0.85 29.72 28.17
CA ALA A 10 1.00 29.55 26.72
C ALA A 10 2.30 28.83 26.30
N ALA A 11 3.23 28.56 27.24
CA ALA A 11 4.53 27.97 26.95
C ALA A 11 4.54 26.43 26.90
N CYS A 12 3.50 25.75 27.38
CA CYS A 12 3.49 24.28 27.43
C CYS A 12 2.98 23.62 26.13
N LEU A 13 2.29 24.38 25.26
CA LEU A 13 1.72 23.85 24.02
C LEU A 13 2.72 23.74 22.86
N LEU A 14 3.90 24.36 22.97
CA LEU A 14 4.92 24.35 21.92
C LEU A 14 5.86 23.13 21.98
N LEU A 15 5.86 22.37 23.08
CA LEU A 15 6.73 21.19 23.25
C LEU A 15 6.12 19.89 22.73
N CYS A 16 4.81 19.85 22.44
CA CYS A 16 4.15 18.65 21.89
C CYS A 16 4.22 18.55 20.36
N ALA A 17 4.70 19.58 19.65
CA ALA A 17 4.76 19.57 18.18
C ALA A 17 5.98 18.83 17.61
N PHE A 18 6.97 18.46 18.45
CA PHE A 18 8.20 17.78 18.01
C PHE A 18 8.19 16.26 18.17
N CYS A 19 7.09 15.67 18.63
CA CYS A 19 6.92 14.21 18.76
C CYS A 19 5.88 13.64 17.78
N ALA A 20 5.69 14.28 16.63
CA ALA A 20 5.02 13.60 15.53
C ALA A 20 5.99 12.54 14.98
N PRO A 21 5.67 11.24 15.01
CA PRO A 21 6.44 10.27 14.24
C PRO A 21 6.47 10.75 12.79
N PRO A 22 7.58 10.59 12.05
CA PRO A 22 7.60 10.95 10.65
C PRO A 22 6.43 10.25 9.98
N ALA A 23 5.52 11.03 9.39
CA ALA A 23 4.48 10.48 8.53
C ALA A 23 5.21 9.87 7.34
N PHE A 24 5.44 8.56 7.40
CA PHE A 24 5.99 7.83 6.27
C PHE A 24 4.98 7.96 5.14
N ALA A 25 5.31 8.80 4.16
CA ALA A 25 4.47 8.97 3.00
C ALA A 25 4.59 7.70 2.15
N ASN A 26 3.46 7.02 1.95
CA ASN A 26 3.37 5.83 1.13
C ASN A 26 2.78 6.22 -0.23
N GLY A 27 3.31 5.63 -1.30
CA GLY A 27 2.73 5.66 -2.63
C GLY A 27 2.08 4.32 -2.94
N SER A 28 1.28 4.29 -4.01
CA SER A 28 0.60 3.09 -4.47
C SER A 28 0.71 2.93 -5.98
N MET A 29 0.80 1.70 -6.44
CA MET A 29 0.67 1.34 -7.85
C MET A 29 -0.56 0.46 -8.01
N GLN A 30 -1.40 0.75 -9.01
CA GLN A 30 -2.63 0.00 -9.24
C GLN A 30 -2.49 -0.94 -10.46
N CYS A 31 -2.96 -2.18 -10.28
CA CYS A 31 -3.18 -3.14 -11.34
C CYS A 31 -4.66 -3.57 -11.36
N GLU A 32 -5.37 -3.26 -12.43
CA GLU A 32 -6.82 -3.47 -12.52
C GLU A 32 -7.18 -4.64 -13.45
N GLY A 33 -8.17 -5.43 -13.05
CA GLY A 33 -8.73 -6.50 -13.86
C GLY A 33 -10.04 -7.00 -13.29
N VAL A 34 -10.70 -7.93 -13.98
CA VAL A 34 -11.95 -8.52 -13.51
C VAL A 34 -11.73 -9.99 -13.19
N PRO A 35 -12.18 -10.49 -12.03
CA PRO A 35 -12.95 -9.79 -10.98
C PRO A 35 -12.09 -9.18 -9.86
N TYR A 36 -10.78 -9.04 -10.07
CA TYR A 36 -9.84 -8.61 -9.02
C TYR A 36 -8.92 -7.49 -9.50
N SER A 37 -8.64 -6.56 -8.59
CA SER A 37 -7.56 -5.59 -8.68
C SER A 37 -6.47 -5.91 -7.65
N ALA A 38 -5.28 -5.41 -7.90
CA ALA A 38 -4.15 -5.47 -6.99
C ALA A 38 -3.58 -4.06 -6.82
N GLU A 39 -3.41 -3.65 -5.57
CA GLU A 39 -2.69 -2.42 -5.18
C GLU A 39 -1.36 -2.83 -4.55
N ILE A 40 -0.29 -2.15 -4.95
CA ILE A 40 1.04 -2.36 -4.42
C ILE A 40 1.44 -1.09 -3.69
N GLN A 41 1.72 -1.20 -2.40
CA GLN A 41 2.19 -0.05 -1.61
C GLN A 41 3.70 -0.01 -1.56
N PHE A 42 4.26 1.19 -1.56
CA PHE A 42 5.69 1.42 -1.38
C PHE A 42 5.96 2.67 -0.53
N ARG A 43 7.08 2.67 0.18
CA ARG A 43 7.55 3.86 0.90
C ARG A 43 8.12 4.86 -0.10
N LEU A 44 7.62 6.10 -0.11
CA LEU A 44 8.15 7.15 -1.01
C LEU A 44 9.59 7.52 -0.69
N SER A 45 10.02 7.40 0.56
CA SER A 45 11.39 7.75 0.97
C SER A 45 12.46 6.77 0.49
N THR A 46 12.09 5.52 0.18
CA THR A 46 13.05 4.45 -0.16
C THR A 46 12.70 3.67 -1.42
N GLY A 47 11.50 3.84 -1.98
CA GLY A 47 10.96 3.00 -3.05
C GLY A 47 10.67 1.56 -2.61
N GLU A 48 10.78 1.27 -1.31
CA GLU A 48 10.61 -0.09 -0.79
C GLU A 48 9.14 -0.52 -0.89
N LEU A 49 8.87 -1.62 -1.61
CA LEU A 49 7.55 -2.25 -1.66
C LEU A 49 7.19 -2.83 -0.28
N THR A 50 6.06 -2.43 0.29
CA THR A 50 5.66 -2.78 1.67
C THR A 50 4.55 -3.81 1.71
N GLU A 51 3.51 -3.64 0.89
CA GLU A 51 2.31 -4.48 0.92
C GLU A 51 1.78 -4.76 -0.48
N LEU A 52 1.10 -5.89 -0.62
CA LEU A 52 0.24 -6.21 -1.75
C LEU A 52 -1.18 -6.35 -1.22
N ILE A 53 -2.13 -5.66 -1.83
CA ILE A 53 -3.55 -5.71 -1.45
C ILE A 53 -4.32 -6.22 -2.66
N VAL A 54 -5.08 -7.30 -2.51
CA VAL A 54 -5.95 -7.83 -3.56
C VAL A 54 -7.39 -7.51 -3.19
N ALA A 55 -8.11 -6.81 -4.07
CA ALA A 55 -9.49 -6.42 -3.86
C ALA A 55 -10.39 -6.97 -4.97
N ARG A 56 -11.63 -7.32 -4.64
CA ARG A 56 -12.63 -7.65 -5.66
C ARG A 56 -13.13 -6.35 -6.31
N THR A 57 -13.15 -6.28 -7.65
CA THR A 57 -13.59 -5.10 -8.40
C THR A 57 -15.10 -4.94 -8.46
N ASN A 58 -15.84 -6.04 -8.25
CA ASN A 58 -17.28 -6.10 -8.46
C ASN A 58 -17.97 -6.47 -7.14
N GLY A 59 -18.46 -5.49 -6.38
CA GLY A 59 -19.33 -5.75 -5.23
C GLY A 59 -19.53 -4.56 -4.29
N ALA A 60 -20.73 -4.44 -3.72
CA ALA A 60 -21.08 -3.47 -2.68
C ALA A 60 -20.31 -3.67 -1.35
N ASN A 61 -19.63 -4.81 -1.21
CA ASN A 61 -18.63 -5.08 -0.18
C ASN A 61 -17.30 -5.32 -0.87
N THR A 62 -16.42 -4.32 -0.83
CA THR A 62 -15.04 -4.41 -1.34
C THR A 62 -14.23 -5.29 -0.38
N ALA A 63 -14.43 -6.60 -0.45
CA ALA A 63 -13.56 -7.53 0.25
C ALA A 63 -12.14 -7.36 -0.32
N SER A 64 -11.27 -6.82 0.52
CA SER A 64 -9.83 -6.72 0.26
C SER A 64 -9.09 -7.67 1.20
N GLU A 65 -8.01 -8.24 0.70
CA GLU A 65 -7.11 -9.08 1.47
C GLU A 65 -5.71 -8.50 1.33
N ARG A 66 -5.04 -8.31 2.47
CA ARG A 66 -3.69 -7.76 2.53
C ARG A 66 -2.67 -8.89 2.64
N PHE A 67 -1.54 -8.71 1.97
CA PHE A 67 -0.47 -9.69 1.92
C PHE A 67 0.85 -9.04 2.35
N THR A 68 1.51 -9.67 3.32
CA THR A 68 2.90 -9.35 3.66
C THR A 68 3.81 -9.91 2.59
N LEU A 69 4.70 -9.09 2.06
CA LEU A 69 5.62 -9.48 1.00
C LEU A 69 6.68 -10.44 1.54
N ARG A 70 6.85 -11.58 0.87
CA ARG A 70 7.90 -12.57 1.16
C ARG A 70 9.04 -12.50 0.16
N GLN A 71 8.70 -12.23 -1.10
CA GLN A 71 9.65 -12.01 -2.17
C GLN A 71 9.22 -10.79 -2.98
N ARG A 72 10.17 -9.95 -3.33
CA ARG A 72 9.94 -8.75 -4.13
C ARG A 72 11.13 -8.52 -5.06
N PHE A 73 10.82 -8.26 -6.31
CA PHE A 73 11.74 -7.79 -7.33
C PHE A 73 11.03 -6.69 -8.10
N VAL A 74 11.72 -5.56 -8.29
CA VAL A 74 11.23 -4.44 -9.10
C VAL A 74 12.38 -3.85 -9.90
N ASP A 75 12.14 -3.63 -11.18
CA ASP A 75 13.00 -2.93 -12.11
C ASP A 75 12.15 -1.84 -12.75
N HIS A 76 12.32 -0.60 -12.26
CA HIS A 76 11.52 0.55 -12.68
C HIS A 76 11.86 0.97 -14.12
N GLU A 77 13.13 0.91 -14.51
CA GLU A 77 13.61 1.22 -15.86
C GLU A 77 12.96 0.30 -16.90
N ARG A 78 12.87 -1.00 -16.59
CA ARG A 78 12.24 -1.99 -17.46
C ARG A 78 10.74 -2.15 -17.24
N GLN A 79 10.20 -1.48 -16.23
CA GLN A 79 8.82 -1.65 -15.75
C GLN A 79 8.47 -3.13 -15.54
N VAL A 80 9.32 -3.86 -14.80
CA VAL A 80 9.11 -5.27 -14.47
C VAL A 80 9.03 -5.44 -12.96
N MET A 81 8.04 -6.20 -12.49
CA MET A 81 7.83 -6.47 -11.07
C MET A 81 7.42 -7.92 -10.86
N ARG A 82 7.95 -8.52 -9.79
CA ARG A 82 7.50 -9.82 -9.27
C ARG A 82 7.39 -9.75 -7.77
N ILE A 83 6.19 -10.01 -7.27
CA ILE A 83 5.87 -10.00 -5.84
C ILE A 83 5.24 -11.34 -5.48
N GLU A 84 5.67 -11.92 -4.37
CA GLU A 84 4.95 -12.99 -3.68
C GLU A 84 4.65 -12.54 -2.25
N GLY A 85 3.40 -12.70 -1.82
CA GLY A 85 2.96 -12.39 -0.48
C GLY A 85 2.13 -13.51 0.15
N ALA A 86 2.12 -13.53 1.48
CA ALA A 86 1.24 -14.37 2.28
C ALA A 86 0.19 -13.50 2.98
N GLY A 87 -1.05 -13.98 3.03
CA GLY A 87 -2.17 -13.23 3.61
C GLY A 87 -1.89 -12.89 5.08
N LEU A 88 -2.14 -11.64 5.48
CA LEU A 88 -1.97 -11.18 6.86
C LEU A 88 -2.94 -11.90 7.80
N ASP A 89 -4.22 -11.94 7.42
CA ASP A 89 -5.27 -12.59 8.23
C ASP A 89 -5.32 -14.11 8.01
N HIS A 90 -4.90 -14.57 6.82
CA HIS A 90 -4.93 -15.98 6.42
C HIS A 90 -3.59 -16.38 5.78
N PRO A 91 -2.56 -16.74 6.56
CA PRO A 91 -1.22 -17.03 6.04
C PRO A 91 -1.13 -18.20 5.04
N ALA A 92 -2.14 -19.07 5.02
CA ALA A 92 -2.28 -20.14 4.02
C ALA A 92 -2.64 -19.59 2.62
N HIS A 93 -3.25 -18.42 2.54
CA HIS A 93 -3.51 -17.75 1.28
C HIS A 93 -2.24 -17.09 0.79
N LYS A 94 -1.94 -17.33 -0.49
CA LYS A 94 -0.81 -16.71 -1.18
C LYS A 94 -1.32 -15.89 -2.36
N ALA A 95 -0.62 -14.81 -2.63
CA ALA A 95 -0.80 -14.02 -3.83
C ALA A 95 0.55 -13.84 -4.52
N THR A 96 0.57 -13.98 -5.84
CA THR A 96 1.73 -13.67 -6.66
C THR A 96 1.32 -12.68 -7.73
N LEU A 97 2.01 -11.55 -7.81
CA LEU A 97 1.82 -10.57 -8.87
C LEU A 97 3.07 -10.51 -9.74
N ASN A 98 2.90 -10.70 -11.05
CA ASN A 98 3.93 -10.43 -12.04
C ASN A 98 3.45 -9.31 -12.95
N ALA A 99 4.22 -8.23 -13.07
CA ALA A 99 3.92 -7.12 -13.98
C ALA A 99 5.08 -6.88 -14.94
N SER A 100 4.74 -6.55 -16.19
CA SER A 100 5.68 -6.13 -17.23
C SER A 100 5.02 -5.07 -18.10
N LYS A 101 5.60 -3.86 -18.10
CA LYS A 101 4.97 -2.67 -18.68
C LYS A 101 3.53 -2.57 -18.15
N THR A 102 2.57 -2.25 -19.00
CA THR A 102 1.17 -2.11 -18.60
C THR A 102 0.42 -3.42 -18.35
N ARG A 103 1.08 -4.59 -18.40
CA ARG A 103 0.40 -5.89 -18.25
C ARG A 103 0.78 -6.56 -16.95
N GLY A 104 -0.23 -7.06 -16.23
CA GLY A 104 -0.08 -7.79 -14.98
C GLY A 104 -0.70 -9.18 -15.04
N THR A 105 -0.21 -10.07 -14.20
CA THR A 105 -0.76 -11.39 -13.93
C THR A 105 -0.77 -11.60 -12.43
N LEU A 106 -1.97 -11.72 -11.87
CA LEU A 106 -2.20 -12.06 -10.48
C LEU A 106 -2.55 -13.54 -10.36
N THR A 107 -1.80 -14.29 -9.56
CA THR A 107 -2.19 -15.62 -9.10
C THR A 107 -2.73 -15.50 -7.68
N TYR A 108 -3.99 -15.82 -7.48
CA TYR A 108 -4.68 -15.67 -6.20
C TYR A 108 -5.77 -16.74 -6.04
N ARG A 109 -5.82 -17.39 -4.87
CA ARG A 109 -6.73 -18.52 -4.56
C ARG A 109 -6.69 -19.63 -5.63
N GLY A 110 -5.50 -19.96 -6.11
CA GLY A 110 -5.28 -21.05 -7.07
C GLY A 110 -5.68 -20.75 -8.52
N ALA A 111 -6.11 -19.53 -8.82
CA ALA A 111 -6.45 -19.10 -10.17
C ALA A 111 -5.59 -17.91 -10.61
N GLN A 112 -5.49 -17.73 -11.93
CA GLN A 112 -4.71 -16.66 -12.55
C GLN A 112 -5.61 -15.64 -13.23
N TYR A 113 -5.36 -14.37 -12.97
CA TYR A 113 -6.12 -13.23 -13.47
C TYR A 113 -5.19 -12.28 -14.23
N ARG A 114 -5.65 -11.82 -15.39
CA ARG A 114 -4.94 -10.80 -16.17
C ARG A 114 -5.33 -9.41 -15.67
N LEU A 115 -4.33 -8.59 -15.45
CA LEU A 115 -4.49 -7.21 -14.99
C LEU A 115 -3.85 -6.24 -15.98
N ARG A 116 -4.25 -4.97 -15.92
CA ARG A 116 -3.58 -3.83 -16.53
C ARG A 116 -2.96 -3.00 -15.41
N CYS A 117 -1.64 -2.82 -15.44
CA CYS A 117 -0.91 -2.09 -14.42
C CYS A 117 -0.57 -0.67 -14.88
N ASP A 118 -0.71 0.29 -13.98
CA ASP A 118 -0.31 1.67 -14.17
C ASP A 118 0.96 1.97 -13.36
N TRP A 119 2.03 2.34 -14.06
CA TRP A 119 3.33 2.64 -13.46
C TRP A 119 3.53 4.12 -13.17
N SER A 120 2.54 4.97 -13.48
CA SER A 120 2.65 6.43 -13.39
C SER A 120 3.04 6.93 -12.01
N GLU A 121 2.61 6.23 -10.95
CA GLU A 121 2.93 6.59 -9.56
C GLU A 121 4.16 5.87 -9.02
N ALA A 122 4.73 4.92 -9.77
CA ALA A 122 5.82 4.06 -9.31
C ALA A 122 7.22 4.63 -9.60
N GLY A 123 7.35 5.88 -10.03
CA GLY A 123 8.61 6.52 -10.40
C GLY A 123 8.57 8.03 -10.26
#